data_AF-A0AAV7K2G8-F1
#
_entry.id   AF-A0AAV7K2G8-F1
#
_cell.length_a   1.000
_cell.length_b   1.000
_cell.length_c   1.000
_cell.angle_alpha   90.00
_cell.angle_beta   90.00
_cell.angle_gamma   90.00
#
_symmetry.space_group_name_H-M   'P 1'
#
loop_
_entity.id
_entity.type
_entity.pdbx_description
1 polymer ?
#
loop_
_entity_poly.entity_id
_entity_poly.type
_entity_poly.pdbx_seq_one_letter_code
_entity_poly.pdbx_strand_id
1 'polypeptide(L)'
;MLRIRIFLGGCRGREISKLCALARACSSPRLVSNISNTNVNIKGSAIETEYKIEEATLEWSAQAPPSKPNPFHLDLSPKDCPVSSYNEWDPLKEVIVGRVEGACVPEFTIEVKANSYEKNWPFFKEYGGKPFPKEFMKKGKEEIEEFCRVLTAEGVTVRRPEILDFSEVYKTPDFSSRGLYAAMPRDYLLVVGNQLIEAPMAWRSRYMEHRAYRPLIKEYFLKGAKWCAGPKPLLSNELYDYDYPIQNVAQRHELAFEGKFVTTEFEPTFDAADFIRCGRDIFAQRSQVTNYFGIEWMRRQLGSDYNLHILTFKDPNPMHIDATFNTIAPGIVLANPDRPCGQIELFKKAGWKVVHPPKPVISDSHPLWLSSKWLSMNVLMLSPTRVVVEKDEIPIQKMFESLGIECIKVNIRHANSFGGGFHCWTTDVRREGTLQSYL
;
A
#
# COMPACT_ATOMS: atom_id res chain seq x y z
N MET A 1 -53.68 23.44 -25.27
CA MET A 1 -53.12 23.53 -26.64
C MET A 1 -51.67 23.96 -26.55
N LEU A 2 -50.74 23.06 -26.83
CA LEU A 2 -49.32 23.38 -27.01
C LEU A 2 -48.84 22.53 -28.19
N ARG A 3 -48.52 23.22 -29.29
CA ARG A 3 -48.08 22.65 -30.56
C ARG A 3 -46.56 22.43 -30.49
N ILE A 4 -46.11 21.19 -30.60
CA ILE A 4 -44.71 20.86 -30.86
C ILE A 4 -44.64 20.28 -32.28
N ARG A 5 -43.91 20.94 -33.17
CA ARG A 5 -43.57 20.47 -34.53
C ARG A 5 -42.18 19.86 -34.49
N ILE A 6 -42.06 18.59 -34.90
CA ILE A 6 -40.79 17.91 -35.13
C ILE A 6 -40.56 17.86 -36.63
N PHE A 7 -39.41 18.37 -37.09
CA PHE A 7 -38.97 18.28 -38.49
C PHE A 7 -38.28 16.94 -38.74
N LEU A 8 -38.77 16.19 -39.73
CA LEU A 8 -38.11 15.01 -40.30
C LEU A 8 -37.33 15.43 -41.55
N GLY A 9 -36.00 15.29 -41.52
CA GLY A 9 -35.14 15.39 -42.70
C GLY A 9 -34.46 14.05 -43.00
N GLY A 10 -34.87 13.38 -44.09
CA GLY A 10 -34.07 12.37 -44.80
C GLY A 10 -32.96 13.04 -45.64
N CYS A 11 -31.97 12.39 -46.25
CA CYS A 11 -31.71 11.02 -46.72
C CYS A 11 -30.17 10.82 -46.68
N ARG A 12 -29.54 9.64 -46.61
CA ARG A 12 -29.34 8.58 -47.63
C ARG A 12 -28.46 7.54 -46.89
N GLY A 13 -28.79 6.25 -46.73
CA GLY A 13 -28.93 5.22 -47.76
C GLY A 13 -27.78 4.21 -47.67
N ARG A 14 -27.96 3.08 -46.96
CA ARG A 14 -27.50 1.72 -47.34
C ARG A 14 -27.87 0.66 -46.27
N GLU A 15 -28.54 -0.37 -46.77
CA GLU A 15 -28.66 -1.77 -46.33
C GLU A 15 -29.44 -2.17 -45.06
N ILE A 16 -30.60 -2.76 -45.35
CA ILE A 16 -31.42 -3.68 -44.55
C ILE A 16 -30.82 -5.09 -44.70
N SER A 17 -30.64 -5.82 -43.59
CA SER A 17 -31.07 -7.24 -43.40
C SER A 17 -30.23 -7.94 -42.32
N LYS A 18 -30.81 -8.15 -41.12
CA LYS A 18 -30.84 -9.45 -40.41
C LYS A 18 -31.62 -9.31 -39.10
N LEU A 19 -32.84 -9.86 -39.15
CA LEU A 19 -33.72 -10.15 -38.03
C LEU A 19 -33.50 -11.62 -37.61
N CYS A 20 -33.81 -11.93 -36.35
CA CYS A 20 -34.04 -13.26 -35.73
C CYS A 20 -32.86 -14.05 -35.14
N ALA A 21 -32.76 -13.96 -33.81
CA ALA A 21 -32.44 -15.02 -32.82
C ALA A 21 -31.99 -14.31 -31.52
N LEU A 22 -32.50 -14.49 -30.31
CA LEU A 22 -33.33 -15.53 -29.72
C LEU A 22 -33.94 -14.91 -28.44
N ALA A 23 -35.26 -14.97 -28.30
CA ALA A 23 -35.95 -14.68 -27.04
C ALA A 23 -35.85 -15.90 -26.12
N ARG A 24 -35.47 -15.67 -24.84
CA ARG A 24 -35.75 -16.43 -23.59
C ARG A 24 -34.86 -15.78 -22.51
N ALA A 25 -35.30 -15.37 -21.32
CA ALA A 25 -36.58 -15.54 -20.63
C ALA A 25 -36.70 -14.44 -19.55
N CYS A 26 -37.83 -13.73 -19.50
CA CYS A 26 -38.31 -13.07 -18.27
C CYS A 26 -39.83 -13.23 -18.24
N SER A 27 -40.27 -14.02 -17.26
CA SER A 27 -41.59 -14.04 -16.58
C SER A 27 -42.81 -13.40 -17.30
N SER A 28 -43.73 -14.26 -17.75
CA SER A 28 -45.10 -13.92 -18.15
C SER A 28 -45.99 -13.54 -16.95
N PRO A 29 -47.05 -12.75 -17.21
CA PRO A 29 -48.37 -12.99 -16.63
C PRO A 29 -49.35 -13.51 -17.70
N ARG A 30 -50.25 -14.40 -17.29
CA ARG A 30 -51.34 -14.98 -18.09
C ARG A 30 -52.45 -13.94 -18.29
N LEU A 31 -52.92 -13.76 -19.53
CA LEU A 31 -54.18 -13.08 -19.82
C LEU A 31 -55.34 -14.08 -19.58
N VAL A 32 -56.29 -13.73 -18.71
CA VAL A 32 -57.60 -14.40 -18.63
C VAL A 32 -58.64 -13.33 -19.01
N SER A 33 -59.17 -13.38 -20.23
CA SER A 33 -60.29 -12.54 -20.65
C SER A 33 -61.59 -13.33 -20.56
N ASN A 34 -62.45 -12.98 -19.60
CA ASN A 34 -63.84 -13.41 -19.58
C ASN A 34 -64.66 -12.44 -20.45
N ILE A 35 -65.11 -12.90 -21.61
CA ILE A 35 -66.08 -12.20 -22.45
C ILE A 35 -67.47 -12.59 -21.94
N SER A 36 -68.29 -11.62 -21.54
CA SER A 36 -69.72 -11.85 -21.31
C SER A 36 -70.53 -10.96 -22.25
N ASN A 37 -71.36 -11.61 -23.09
CA ASN A 37 -72.28 -10.95 -24.01
C ASN A 37 -73.59 -10.65 -23.28
N THR A 38 -74.13 -9.44 -23.41
CA THR A 38 -75.57 -9.23 -23.18
C THR A 38 -76.20 -8.31 -24.22
N ASN A 39 -77.21 -8.89 -24.89
CA ASN A 39 -78.38 -8.32 -25.53
C ASN A 39 -78.26 -7.60 -26.88
N VAL A 40 -78.58 -8.38 -27.92
CA VAL A 40 -79.03 -7.97 -29.25
C VAL A 40 -80.50 -7.58 -29.18
N ASN A 41 -80.87 -6.38 -29.63
CA ASN A 41 -82.27 -6.00 -29.83
C ASN A 41 -82.47 -5.54 -31.28
N ILE A 42 -83.29 -6.27 -32.03
CA ILE A 42 -83.54 -6.04 -33.45
C ILE A 42 -84.84 -5.23 -33.59
N LYS A 43 -84.72 -3.98 -34.07
CA LYS A 43 -85.83 -3.24 -34.68
C LYS A 43 -85.31 -2.46 -35.89
N GLY A 44 -85.76 -2.85 -37.09
CA GLY A 44 -85.75 -2.02 -38.30
C GLY A 44 -84.37 -1.59 -38.85
N SER A 45 -83.90 -2.29 -39.88
CA SER A 45 -82.89 -1.86 -40.88
C SER A 45 -81.79 -0.87 -40.44
N ALA A 46 -81.03 -1.19 -39.39
CA ALA A 46 -79.65 -0.76 -39.16
C ALA A 46 -79.08 -1.57 -37.99
N ILE A 47 -77.86 -2.09 -38.11
CA ILE A 47 -77.13 -2.70 -36.98
C ILE A 47 -76.16 -1.63 -36.49
N GLU A 48 -76.51 -0.97 -35.38
CA GLU A 48 -75.56 -0.19 -34.59
C GLU A 48 -75.08 -1.04 -33.42
N THR A 49 -73.80 -1.40 -33.41
CA THR A 49 -73.14 -2.06 -32.29
C THR A 49 -72.39 -0.99 -31.50
N GLU A 50 -72.96 -0.53 -30.38
CA GLU A 50 -72.23 0.25 -29.39
C GLU A 50 -71.33 -0.69 -28.57
N TYR A 51 -70.02 -0.48 -28.63
CA TYR A 51 -69.07 -1.10 -27.70
C TYR A 51 -68.89 -0.17 -26.50
N LYS A 52 -69.37 -0.59 -25.32
CA LYS A 52 -68.90 -0.01 -24.06
C LYS A 52 -67.46 -0.46 -23.84
N ILE A 53 -66.51 0.46 -24.00
CA ILE A 53 -65.17 0.29 -23.47
C ILE A 53 -65.27 0.66 -21.99
N GLU A 54 -65.26 -0.32 -21.10
CA GLU A 54 -64.97 -0.05 -19.70
C GLU A 54 -63.50 0.37 -19.61
N GLU A 55 -63.24 1.59 -19.14
CA GLU A 55 -61.89 2.01 -18.75
C GLU A 55 -61.44 1.11 -17.60
N ALA A 56 -60.67 0.07 -17.94
CA ALA A 56 -59.89 -0.66 -16.95
C ALA A 56 -58.82 0.30 -16.43
N THR A 57 -59.05 0.93 -15.28
CA THR A 57 -57.99 1.58 -14.52
C THR A 57 -57.00 0.51 -14.09
N LEU A 58 -55.90 0.39 -14.83
CA LEU A 58 -54.71 -0.33 -14.39
C LEU A 58 -54.12 0.45 -13.22
N GLU A 59 -54.45 0.04 -11.99
CA GLU A 59 -53.69 0.44 -10.82
C GLU A 59 -52.28 -0.11 -10.98
N TRP A 60 -51.35 0.75 -11.40
CA TRP A 60 -49.93 0.47 -11.36
C TRP A 60 -49.50 0.45 -9.89
N SER A 61 -49.50 -0.71 -9.25
CA SER A 61 -48.78 -0.86 -7.99
C SER A 61 -47.28 -0.82 -8.32
N ALA A 62 -46.69 0.37 -8.21
CA ALA A 62 -45.26 0.56 -8.30
C ALA A 62 -44.62 0.05 -7.00
N GLN A 63 -44.72 -1.25 -6.73
CA GLN A 63 -43.78 -1.86 -5.80
C GLN A 63 -42.43 -1.86 -6.52
N ALA A 64 -41.61 -0.86 -6.18
CA ALA A 64 -40.21 -0.85 -6.56
C ALA A 64 -39.62 -2.23 -6.20
N PRO A 65 -38.89 -2.88 -7.11
CA PRO A 65 -38.24 -4.14 -6.77
C PRO A 65 -37.41 -3.91 -5.50
N PRO A 66 -37.37 -4.88 -4.56
CA PRO A 66 -36.63 -4.70 -3.32
C PRO A 66 -35.23 -4.22 -3.67
N SER A 67 -34.87 -3.02 -3.17
CA SER A 67 -33.58 -2.42 -3.44
C SER A 67 -32.52 -3.41 -2.99
N LYS A 68 -31.75 -3.97 -3.93
CA LYS A 68 -30.56 -4.72 -3.55
C LYS A 68 -29.75 -3.78 -2.64
N PRO A 69 -29.36 -4.21 -1.43
CA PRO A 69 -28.59 -3.35 -0.54
C PRO A 69 -27.37 -2.86 -1.32
N ASN A 70 -27.15 -1.54 -1.32
CA ASN A 70 -25.97 -0.98 -1.95
C ASN A 70 -24.75 -1.61 -1.27
N PRO A 71 -23.89 -2.36 -1.97
CA PRO A 71 -22.75 -3.03 -1.35
C PRO A 71 -21.73 -2.04 -0.74
N PHE A 72 -21.88 -0.74 -1.01
CA PHE A 72 -21.05 0.34 -0.47
C PHE A 72 -21.67 1.06 0.74
N HIS A 73 -22.89 0.74 1.14
CA HIS A 73 -23.48 1.21 2.40
C HIS A 73 -23.51 0.06 3.40
N LEU A 74 -22.35 -0.19 4.02
CA LEU A 74 -22.27 -1.06 5.18
C LEU A 74 -22.30 -0.17 6.43
N ASP A 75 -23.27 -0.40 7.30
CA ASP A 75 -23.35 0.22 8.61
C ASP A 75 -22.38 -0.52 9.55
N LEU A 76 -21.08 -0.43 9.23
CA LEU A 76 -20.02 -1.09 10.00
C LEU A 76 -19.62 -0.21 11.16
N SER A 77 -19.63 -0.79 12.36
CA SER A 77 -19.02 -0.12 13.49
C SER A 77 -17.50 -0.02 13.25
N PRO A 78 -16.81 1.03 13.75
CA PRO A 78 -15.35 1.11 13.67
C PRO A 78 -14.62 -0.12 14.24
N LYS A 79 -15.28 -0.91 15.11
CA LYS A 79 -14.74 -2.15 15.68
C LYS A 79 -14.72 -3.32 14.70
N ASP A 80 -15.53 -3.26 13.65
CA ASP A 80 -15.65 -4.32 12.64
C ASP A 80 -14.71 -4.08 11.44
N CYS A 81 -13.97 -2.97 11.42
CA CYS A 81 -13.02 -2.64 10.37
C CYS A 81 -11.81 -3.59 10.41
N PRO A 82 -11.45 -4.28 9.31
CA PRO A 82 -10.30 -5.17 9.29
C PRO A 82 -8.96 -4.44 9.35
N VAL A 83 -8.95 -3.12 9.12
CA VAL A 83 -7.76 -2.27 9.23
C VAL A 83 -7.83 -1.50 10.54
N SER A 84 -6.86 -1.70 11.42
CA SER A 84 -6.76 -0.97 12.69
C SER A 84 -5.35 -1.15 13.25
N SER A 85 -4.46 -0.19 13.02
CA SER A 85 -3.11 -0.21 13.61
C SER A 85 -2.63 1.21 13.94
N TYR A 86 -2.18 1.43 15.17
CA TYR A 86 -1.79 2.75 15.70
C TYR A 86 -0.30 2.87 16.03
N ASN A 87 0.40 1.75 16.21
CA ASN A 87 1.78 1.69 16.64
C ASN A 87 2.45 0.42 16.12
N GLU A 88 3.74 0.24 16.40
CA GLU A 88 4.52 -0.87 15.86
C GLU A 88 4.58 -2.11 16.76
N TRP A 89 3.88 -2.16 17.91
CA TRP A 89 4.10 -3.20 18.94
C TRP A 89 2.84 -3.87 19.49
N ASP A 90 1.65 -3.27 19.39
CA ASP A 90 0.42 -3.89 19.90
C ASP A 90 0.20 -5.29 19.27
N PRO A 91 -0.47 -6.23 19.97
CA PRO A 91 -0.62 -7.61 19.50
C PRO A 91 -1.07 -7.71 18.04
N LEU A 92 -0.22 -8.27 17.18
CA LEU A 92 -0.42 -8.36 15.73
C LEU A 92 -1.50 -9.39 15.40
N LYS A 93 -2.46 -9.02 14.55
CA LYS A 93 -3.59 -9.88 14.14
C LYS A 93 -3.64 -10.14 12.64
N GLU A 94 -3.26 -9.15 11.82
CA GLU A 94 -3.21 -9.31 10.37
C GLU A 94 -2.06 -8.49 9.77
N VAL A 95 -1.36 -9.10 8.81
CA VAL A 95 -0.14 -8.54 8.21
C VAL A 95 -0.09 -8.89 6.72
N ILE A 96 0.40 -7.96 5.91
CA ILE A 96 0.79 -8.22 4.52
C ILE A 96 2.28 -8.56 4.51
N VAL A 97 2.66 -9.67 3.88
CA VAL A 97 4.06 -10.08 3.68
C VAL A 97 4.40 -10.02 2.19
N GLY A 98 5.52 -9.42 1.84
CA GLY A 98 5.93 -9.20 0.44
C GLY A 98 6.26 -10.46 -0.37
N ARG A 99 6.69 -10.24 -1.61
CA ARG A 99 7.08 -11.27 -2.59
C ARG A 99 8.36 -10.89 -3.33
N VAL A 100 9.24 -11.86 -3.54
CA VAL A 100 10.38 -11.71 -4.47
C VAL A 100 9.98 -12.02 -5.90
N GLU A 101 8.92 -12.79 -6.12
CA GLU A 101 8.58 -13.26 -7.46
C GLU A 101 8.33 -12.11 -8.45
N GLY A 102 8.94 -12.21 -9.63
CA GLY A 102 8.86 -11.19 -10.67
C GLY A 102 9.78 -9.97 -10.47
N ALA A 103 10.59 -9.93 -9.40
CA ALA A 103 11.51 -8.82 -9.14
C ALA A 103 12.51 -8.57 -10.27
N CYS A 104 12.73 -7.29 -10.58
CA CYS A 104 13.63 -6.77 -11.60
C CYS A 104 14.63 -5.80 -10.95
N VAL A 105 15.91 -5.91 -11.34
CA VAL A 105 16.94 -4.96 -10.93
C VAL A 105 16.59 -3.61 -11.56
N PRO A 106 16.48 -2.52 -10.77
CA PRO A 106 16.11 -1.22 -11.30
C PRO A 106 17.23 -0.70 -12.22
N GLU A 107 16.85 0.05 -13.25
CA GLU A 107 17.83 0.75 -14.09
C GLU A 107 18.66 1.73 -13.24
N PHE A 108 19.94 1.89 -13.57
CA PHE A 108 20.87 2.68 -12.76
C PHE A 108 20.74 4.19 -13.01
N THR A 109 19.64 4.75 -12.52
CA THR A 109 19.30 6.17 -12.54
C THR A 109 19.88 6.92 -11.33
N ILE A 110 19.77 8.25 -11.31
CA ILE A 110 20.42 9.09 -10.29
C ILE A 110 19.89 8.82 -8.88
N GLU A 111 18.59 8.59 -8.74
CA GLU A 111 17.95 8.23 -7.48
C GLU A 111 18.39 6.83 -7.01
N VAL A 112 18.54 5.85 -7.91
CA VAL A 112 19.07 4.52 -7.55
C VAL A 112 20.53 4.63 -7.09
N LYS A 113 21.33 5.47 -7.75
CA LYS A 113 22.72 5.74 -7.38
C LYS A 113 22.82 6.38 -5.99
N ALA A 114 22.04 7.42 -5.71
CA ALA A 114 22.05 8.13 -4.42
C ALA A 114 21.68 7.22 -3.23
N ASN A 115 20.90 6.19 -3.50
CA ASN A 115 20.31 5.31 -2.51
C ASN A 115 21.00 3.95 -2.37
N SER A 116 22.06 3.68 -3.13
CA SER A 116 22.82 2.43 -3.08
C SER A 116 24.29 2.68 -2.71
N TYR A 117 24.95 1.67 -2.14
CA TYR A 117 26.38 1.72 -1.85
C TYR A 117 27.20 1.63 -3.14
N GLU A 118 28.33 2.35 -3.20
CA GLU A 118 29.19 2.44 -4.38
C GLU A 118 29.71 1.08 -4.85
N LYS A 119 29.92 0.14 -3.92
CA LYS A 119 30.29 -1.25 -4.22
C LYS A 119 29.26 -2.00 -5.08
N ASN A 120 27.99 -1.57 -5.03
CA ASN A 120 26.89 -2.20 -5.77
C ASN A 120 26.57 -1.46 -7.09
N TRP A 121 27.12 -0.26 -7.33
CA TRP A 121 26.85 0.47 -8.57
C TRP A 121 27.20 -0.31 -9.85
N PRO A 122 28.31 -1.08 -9.92
CA PRO A 122 28.58 -1.94 -11.08
C PRO A 122 27.46 -2.97 -11.33
N PHE A 123 26.89 -3.55 -10.27
CA PHE A 123 25.78 -4.49 -10.38
C PHE A 123 24.55 -3.84 -11.03
N PHE A 124 24.12 -2.67 -10.57
CA PHE A 124 22.96 -1.98 -11.17
C PHE A 124 23.23 -1.55 -12.61
N LYS A 125 24.47 -1.15 -12.95
CA LYS A 125 24.85 -0.83 -14.34
C LYS A 125 24.78 -2.03 -15.26
N GLU A 126 25.24 -3.19 -14.80
CA GLU A 126 25.30 -4.42 -15.60
C GLU A 126 23.94 -5.14 -15.69
N TYR A 127 23.17 -5.12 -14.61
CA TYR A 127 21.94 -5.89 -14.46
C TYR A 127 20.65 -5.07 -14.51
N GLY A 128 20.71 -3.74 -14.60
CA GLY A 128 19.54 -2.88 -14.72
C GLY A 128 18.57 -3.34 -15.82
N GLY A 129 17.30 -3.52 -15.45
CA GLY A 129 16.24 -4.05 -16.31
C GLY A 129 16.23 -5.58 -16.50
N LYS A 130 17.13 -6.32 -15.83
CA LYS A 130 17.15 -7.79 -15.81
C LYS A 130 16.60 -8.33 -14.48
N PRO A 131 16.19 -9.61 -14.41
CA PRO A 131 15.85 -10.24 -13.14
C PRO A 131 17.05 -10.28 -12.18
N PHE A 132 16.77 -10.24 -10.87
CA PHE A 132 17.79 -10.53 -9.85
C PHE A 132 18.35 -11.96 -10.00
N PRO A 133 19.55 -12.25 -9.44
CA PRO A 133 20.15 -13.57 -9.52
C PRO A 133 19.20 -14.70 -9.07
N LYS A 134 19.03 -15.71 -9.95
CA LYS A 134 18.03 -16.79 -9.77
C LYS A 134 18.16 -17.52 -8.43
N GLU A 135 19.39 -17.72 -7.95
CA GLU A 135 19.63 -18.39 -6.67
C GLU A 135 19.07 -17.58 -5.49
N PHE A 136 19.30 -16.27 -5.46
CA PHE A 136 18.78 -15.38 -4.43
C PHE A 136 17.26 -15.26 -4.49
N MET A 137 16.70 -15.22 -5.71
CA MET A 137 15.24 -15.24 -5.91
C MET A 137 14.61 -16.52 -5.34
N LYS A 138 15.21 -17.68 -5.60
CA LYS A 138 14.73 -18.97 -5.09
C LYS A 138 14.81 -19.04 -3.57
N LYS A 139 15.98 -18.76 -3.00
CA LYS A 139 16.20 -18.85 -1.55
C LYS A 139 15.42 -17.79 -0.78
N GLY A 140 15.38 -16.55 -1.28
CA GLY A 140 14.56 -15.49 -0.68
C GLY A 140 13.08 -15.84 -0.68
N LYS A 141 12.56 -16.49 -1.73
CA LYS A 141 11.19 -17.02 -1.73
C LYS A 141 10.99 -18.06 -0.63
N GLU A 142 11.87 -19.06 -0.54
CA GLU A 142 11.78 -20.13 0.46
C GLU A 142 11.81 -19.59 1.90
N GLU A 143 12.70 -18.63 2.17
CA GLU A 143 12.81 -17.95 3.45
C GLU A 143 11.55 -17.15 3.82
N ILE A 144 10.96 -16.43 2.87
CA ILE A 144 9.74 -15.63 3.11
C ILE A 144 8.51 -16.52 3.24
N GLU A 145 8.44 -17.66 2.55
CA GLU A 145 7.38 -18.64 2.79
C GLU A 145 7.49 -19.27 4.19
N GLU A 146 8.70 -19.54 4.69
CA GLU A 146 8.89 -19.95 6.09
C GLU A 146 8.47 -18.84 7.06
N PHE A 147 8.85 -17.59 6.79
CA PHE A 147 8.41 -16.47 7.62
C PHE A 147 6.86 -16.37 7.68
N CYS A 148 6.17 -16.57 6.56
CA CYS A 148 4.71 -16.63 6.52
C CYS A 148 4.14 -17.79 7.36
N ARG A 149 4.77 -18.98 7.31
CA ARG A 149 4.37 -20.14 8.12
C ARG A 149 4.54 -19.86 9.61
N VAL A 150 5.65 -19.25 10.01
CA VAL A 150 5.89 -18.84 11.40
C VAL A 150 4.83 -17.84 11.86
N LEU A 151 4.57 -16.77 11.12
CA LEU A 151 3.52 -15.80 11.47
C LEU A 151 2.13 -16.45 11.61
N THR A 152 1.80 -17.38 10.72
CA THR A 152 0.53 -18.12 10.78
C THR A 152 0.46 -19.01 12.03
N ALA A 153 1.55 -19.69 12.39
CA ALA A 153 1.66 -20.47 13.62
C ALA A 153 1.55 -19.61 14.88
N GLU A 154 1.95 -18.34 14.79
CA GLU A 154 1.77 -17.32 15.82
C GLU A 154 0.35 -16.71 15.88
N GLY A 155 -0.59 -17.25 15.10
CA GLY A 155 -1.99 -16.82 15.07
C GLY A 155 -2.24 -15.53 14.29
N VAL A 156 -1.27 -15.06 13.50
CA VAL A 156 -1.41 -13.87 12.65
C VAL A 156 -2.02 -14.27 11.31
N THR A 157 -3.03 -13.53 10.86
CA THR A 157 -3.54 -13.65 9.48
C THR A 157 -2.52 -13.07 8.50
N VAL A 158 -2.00 -13.92 7.60
CA VAL A 158 -1.00 -13.49 6.60
C VAL A 158 -1.66 -13.26 5.25
N ARG A 159 -1.41 -12.09 4.66
CA ARG A 159 -1.87 -11.68 3.33
C ARG A 159 -0.67 -11.44 2.44
N ARG A 160 -0.81 -11.61 1.12
CA ARG A 160 0.29 -11.51 0.16
C ARG A 160 -0.13 -10.68 -1.05
N PRO A 161 0.74 -9.81 -1.61
CA PRO A 161 0.46 -9.13 -2.86
C PRO A 161 0.34 -10.12 -4.03
N GLU A 162 -0.25 -9.69 -5.13
CA GLU A 162 -0.26 -10.44 -6.39
C GLU A 162 1.15 -10.56 -6.97
N ILE A 163 1.38 -11.65 -7.70
CA ILE A 163 2.61 -11.84 -8.46
C ILE A 163 2.47 -11.05 -9.76
N LEU A 164 3.36 -10.10 -9.99
CA LEU A 164 3.46 -9.33 -11.22
C LEU A 164 4.84 -9.53 -11.86
N ASP A 165 4.92 -9.38 -13.18
CA ASP A 165 6.20 -9.27 -13.87
C ASP A 165 6.70 -7.82 -13.82
N PHE A 166 7.69 -7.54 -12.98
CA PHE A 166 8.28 -6.19 -12.88
C PHE A 166 9.31 -5.91 -13.98
N SER A 167 9.58 -6.84 -14.91
CA SER A 167 10.43 -6.58 -16.07
C SER A 167 9.70 -5.89 -17.23
N GLU A 168 8.35 -5.82 -17.16
CA GLU A 168 7.54 -5.09 -18.14
C GLU A 168 7.90 -3.61 -18.16
N VAL A 169 8.07 -3.08 -19.38
CA VAL A 169 8.32 -1.65 -19.59
C VAL A 169 6.99 -0.90 -19.57
N TYR A 170 6.93 0.17 -18.79
CA TYR A 170 5.84 1.15 -18.85
C TYR A 170 6.40 2.54 -19.17
N LYS A 171 5.52 3.39 -19.70
CA LYS A 171 5.84 4.74 -20.13
C LYS A 171 4.76 5.71 -19.66
N THR A 172 5.18 6.79 -19.01
CA THR A 172 4.37 7.98 -18.73
C THR A 172 4.72 9.06 -19.78
N PRO A 173 4.03 10.21 -19.79
CA PRO A 173 4.47 11.35 -20.58
C PRO A 173 5.90 11.83 -20.23
N ASP A 174 6.32 11.63 -18.98
CA ASP A 174 7.56 12.20 -18.42
C ASP A 174 8.76 11.24 -18.44
N PHE A 175 8.53 9.92 -18.37
CA PHE A 175 9.61 8.92 -18.36
C PHE A 175 9.17 7.54 -18.87
N SER A 176 10.14 6.66 -19.09
CA SER A 176 9.95 5.22 -19.33
C SER A 176 10.78 4.46 -18.31
N SER A 177 10.25 3.37 -17.76
CA SER A 177 10.99 2.51 -16.83
C SER A 177 10.44 1.09 -16.82
N ARG A 178 11.14 0.21 -16.09
CA ARG A 178 10.65 -1.09 -15.65
C ARG A 178 10.29 -1.03 -14.18
N GLY A 179 9.71 -2.10 -13.65
CA GLY A 179 9.40 -2.22 -12.24
C GLY A 179 10.62 -2.55 -11.36
N LEU A 180 10.39 -2.61 -10.05
CA LEU A 180 11.32 -3.14 -9.06
C LEU A 180 10.83 -4.49 -8.51
N TYR A 181 9.88 -4.49 -7.57
CA TYR A 181 9.30 -5.69 -6.95
C TYR A 181 8.05 -5.34 -6.11
N ALA A 182 7.45 -6.35 -5.47
CA ALA A 182 6.51 -6.21 -4.35
C ALA A 182 7.04 -6.85 -3.06
N ALA A 183 8.36 -6.74 -2.83
CA ALA A 183 9.05 -7.35 -1.70
C ALA A 183 8.84 -6.59 -0.38
N MET A 184 8.72 -5.26 -0.44
CA MET A 184 8.68 -4.40 0.74
C MET A 184 7.34 -3.64 0.86
N PRO A 185 6.25 -4.30 1.34
CA PRO A 185 4.99 -3.62 1.59
C PRO A 185 5.13 -2.35 2.43
N ARG A 186 6.07 -2.32 3.38
CA ARG A 186 6.30 -1.18 4.28
C ARG A 186 6.64 0.11 3.56
N ASP A 187 7.37 0.01 2.46
CA ASP A 187 7.82 1.16 1.69
C ASP A 187 6.65 1.84 0.97
N TYR A 188 5.66 1.05 0.59
CA TYR A 188 4.53 1.50 -0.22
C TYR A 188 3.28 1.81 0.62
N LEU A 189 3.01 1.06 1.68
CA LEU A 189 1.72 1.11 2.37
C LEU A 189 1.90 1.41 3.86
N LEU A 190 1.37 2.56 4.28
CA LEU A 190 1.25 2.95 5.68
C LEU A 190 -0.18 2.71 6.18
N VAL A 191 -0.31 2.16 7.39
CA VAL A 191 -1.60 2.01 8.08
C VAL A 191 -1.63 2.96 9.27
N VAL A 192 -2.63 3.86 9.32
CA VAL A 192 -2.83 4.79 10.43
C VAL A 192 -4.27 4.70 10.92
N GLY A 193 -4.46 4.11 12.09
CA GLY A 193 -5.79 3.76 12.60
C GLY A 193 -6.49 2.83 11.61
N ASN A 194 -7.67 3.24 11.13
CA ASN A 194 -8.45 2.48 10.14
C ASN A 194 -8.21 2.91 8.68
N GLN A 195 -7.13 3.65 8.42
CA GLN A 195 -6.78 4.16 7.09
C GLN A 195 -5.56 3.48 6.49
N LEU A 196 -5.71 3.04 5.24
CA LEU A 196 -4.64 2.64 4.34
C LEU A 196 -4.18 3.85 3.52
N ILE A 197 -2.87 4.11 3.50
CA ILE A 197 -2.27 5.24 2.78
C ILE A 197 -1.24 4.69 1.78
N GLU A 198 -1.54 4.79 0.49
CA GLU A 198 -0.60 4.45 -0.59
C GLU A 198 0.44 5.57 -0.73
N ALA A 199 1.72 5.25 -0.55
CA ALA A 199 2.81 6.20 -0.74
C ALA A 199 3.01 6.51 -2.25
N PRO A 200 3.31 7.77 -2.60
CA PRO A 200 3.52 8.18 -3.99
C PRO A 200 4.75 7.52 -4.63
N MET A 201 5.75 7.19 -3.81
CA MET A 201 7.10 6.73 -4.17
C MET A 201 7.93 7.83 -4.85
N ALA A 202 9.26 7.74 -4.76
CA ALA A 202 10.17 8.68 -5.44
C ALA A 202 11.03 8.04 -6.55
N TRP A 203 11.04 6.71 -6.65
CA TRP A 203 11.76 6.00 -7.70
C TRP A 203 10.88 5.77 -8.90
N ARG A 204 11.39 6.09 -10.10
CA ARG A 204 10.68 5.83 -11.35
C ARG A 204 10.29 4.36 -11.46
N SER A 205 11.17 3.44 -11.06
CA SER A 205 10.94 1.99 -11.09
C SER A 205 9.86 1.48 -10.13
N ARG A 206 9.43 2.29 -9.16
CA ARG A 206 8.40 1.94 -8.16
C ARG A 206 7.04 2.56 -8.48
N TYR A 207 6.89 3.24 -9.61
CA TYR A 207 5.67 3.96 -9.97
C TYR A 207 4.42 3.06 -9.98
N MET A 208 4.55 1.86 -10.54
CA MET A 208 3.45 0.89 -10.71
C MET A 208 3.37 -0.16 -9.59
N GLU A 209 4.16 -0.04 -8.52
CA GLU A 209 4.24 -1.04 -7.42
C GLU A 209 2.88 -1.29 -6.74
N HIS A 210 2.06 -0.24 -6.63
CA HIS A 210 0.71 -0.27 -6.08
C HIS A 210 -0.18 -1.37 -6.67
N ARG A 211 0.02 -1.73 -7.95
CA ARG A 211 -0.83 -2.70 -8.67
C ARG A 211 -0.88 -4.04 -7.95
N ALA A 212 0.24 -4.49 -7.38
CA ALA A 212 0.34 -5.78 -6.71
C ALA A 212 -0.54 -5.86 -5.44
N TYR A 213 -0.87 -4.71 -4.84
CA TYR A 213 -1.62 -4.62 -3.59
C TYR A 213 -3.11 -4.32 -3.79
N ARG A 214 -3.53 -3.92 -5.01
CA ARG A 214 -4.90 -3.47 -5.29
C ARG A 214 -6.00 -4.47 -4.93
N PRO A 215 -5.87 -5.78 -5.13
CA PRO A 215 -6.90 -6.72 -4.68
C PRO A 215 -7.13 -6.67 -3.17
N LEU A 216 -6.05 -6.61 -2.38
CA LEU A 216 -6.11 -6.53 -0.92
C LEU A 216 -6.75 -5.21 -0.46
N ILE A 217 -6.29 -4.09 -1.02
CA ILE A 217 -6.78 -2.76 -0.65
C ILE A 217 -8.28 -2.61 -0.98
N LYS A 218 -8.73 -3.10 -2.15
CA LYS A 218 -10.15 -3.13 -2.50
C LYS A 218 -10.96 -3.98 -1.52
N GLU A 219 -10.45 -5.15 -1.13
CA GLU A 219 -11.12 -5.99 -0.13
C GLU A 219 -11.27 -5.28 1.21
N TYR A 220 -10.22 -4.63 1.71
CA TYR A 220 -10.28 -3.88 2.96
C TYR A 220 -11.25 -2.69 2.89
N PHE A 221 -11.23 -1.95 1.78
CA PHE A 221 -12.14 -0.84 1.55
C PHE A 221 -13.60 -1.30 1.55
N LEU A 222 -13.91 -2.42 0.87
CA LEU A 222 -15.25 -3.02 0.88
C LEU A 222 -15.68 -3.52 2.26
N LYS A 223 -14.74 -3.70 3.19
CA LYS A 223 -14.98 -4.09 4.59
C LYS A 223 -14.87 -2.89 5.55
N GLY A 224 -14.97 -1.66 5.06
CA GLY A 224 -15.09 -0.45 5.88
C GLY A 224 -13.79 0.29 6.18
N ALA A 225 -12.64 -0.16 5.65
CA ALA A 225 -11.39 0.59 5.80
C ALA A 225 -11.42 1.90 5.01
N LYS A 226 -10.81 2.96 5.56
CA LYS A 226 -10.52 4.16 4.77
C LYS A 226 -9.34 3.87 3.84
N TRP A 227 -9.43 4.36 2.61
CA TRP A 227 -8.37 4.22 1.62
C TRP A 227 -8.03 5.59 1.04
N CYS A 228 -6.74 5.95 1.10
CA CYS A 228 -6.20 7.16 0.51
C CYS A 228 -4.93 6.80 -0.28
N ALA A 229 -4.70 7.49 -1.38
CA ALA A 229 -3.45 7.45 -2.11
C ALA A 229 -2.82 8.85 -2.07
N GLY A 230 -1.50 8.90 -1.83
CA GLY A 230 -0.72 10.11 -2.02
C GLY A 230 -0.83 10.63 -3.45
N PRO A 231 -0.64 11.95 -3.69
CA PRO A 231 -0.70 12.52 -5.02
C PRO A 231 0.35 11.84 -5.88
N LYS A 232 -0.06 11.16 -6.95
CA LYS A 232 0.90 10.41 -7.78
C LYS A 232 1.82 11.42 -8.49
N PRO A 233 3.13 11.41 -8.22
CA PRO A 233 4.05 12.40 -8.77
C PRO A 233 4.21 12.19 -10.28
N LEU A 234 4.63 13.22 -11.00
CA LEU A 234 5.05 13.09 -12.39
C LEU A 234 6.36 12.31 -12.51
N LEU A 235 7.25 12.45 -11.50
CA LEU A 235 8.63 11.97 -11.52
C LEU A 235 9.39 12.48 -12.76
N SER A 236 9.08 13.70 -13.19
CA SER A 236 9.79 14.39 -14.26
C SER A 236 11.22 14.72 -13.83
N ASN A 237 12.01 15.31 -14.73
CA ASN A 237 13.41 15.59 -14.42
C ASN A 237 13.57 16.65 -13.31
N GLU A 238 12.58 17.53 -13.14
CA GLU A 238 12.55 18.59 -12.14
C GLU A 238 12.53 18.07 -10.70
N LEU A 239 12.06 16.83 -10.48
CA LEU A 239 12.11 16.19 -9.16
C LEU A 239 13.54 15.80 -8.76
N TYR A 240 14.44 15.57 -9.71
CA TYR A 240 15.76 15.02 -9.44
C TYR A 240 16.88 16.03 -9.70
N ASP A 241 17.79 16.17 -8.74
CA ASP A 241 19.06 16.86 -8.96
C ASP A 241 20.00 15.95 -9.77
N TYR A 242 20.05 16.17 -11.08
CA TYR A 242 20.94 15.42 -11.97
C TYR A 242 22.42 15.76 -11.78
N ASP A 243 22.71 16.91 -11.17
CA ASP A 243 24.06 17.33 -10.80
C ASP A 243 24.43 16.89 -9.38
N TYR A 244 23.60 16.07 -8.72
CA TYR A 244 23.82 15.58 -7.36
C TYR A 244 25.21 14.93 -7.24
N PRO A 245 26.16 15.55 -6.52
CA PRO A 245 27.58 15.31 -6.75
C PRO A 245 28.11 14.07 -6.03
N ILE A 246 27.30 13.02 -5.87
CA ILE A 246 27.66 11.79 -5.15
C ILE A 246 28.72 10.96 -5.89
N GLN A 247 29.85 10.74 -5.23
CA GLN A 247 30.94 9.84 -5.63
C GLN A 247 31.03 8.59 -4.76
N ASN A 248 30.61 8.68 -3.49
CA ASN A 248 30.55 7.57 -2.54
C ASN A 248 29.57 7.89 -1.40
N VAL A 249 29.35 6.93 -0.50
CA VAL A 249 28.42 7.10 0.63
C VAL A 249 28.85 8.19 1.62
N ALA A 250 30.15 8.40 1.86
CA ALA A 250 30.62 9.43 2.79
C ALA A 250 30.22 10.84 2.31
N GLN A 251 30.42 11.12 1.02
CA GLN A 251 30.02 12.38 0.42
C GLN A 251 28.50 12.60 0.46
N ARG A 252 27.71 11.53 0.31
CA ARG A 252 26.25 11.63 0.50
C ARG A 252 25.88 12.07 1.91
N HIS A 253 26.60 11.63 2.94
CA HIS A 253 26.34 12.05 4.31
C HIS A 253 26.67 13.53 4.53
N GLU A 254 27.77 14.02 3.94
CA GLU A 254 28.11 15.45 3.93
C GLU A 254 27.00 16.27 3.27
N LEU A 255 26.54 15.85 2.09
CA LEU A 255 25.43 16.50 1.38
C LEU A 255 24.13 16.50 2.20
N ALA A 256 23.78 15.37 2.83
CA ALA A 256 22.60 15.27 3.66
C ALA A 256 22.68 16.19 4.89
N PHE A 257 23.87 16.36 5.48
CA PHE A 257 24.11 17.32 6.56
C PHE A 257 23.92 18.78 6.12
N GLU A 258 24.28 19.09 4.87
CA GLU A 258 24.00 20.38 4.21
C GLU A 258 22.54 20.55 3.76
N GLY A 259 21.68 19.54 3.96
CA GLY A 259 20.30 19.57 3.50
C GLY A 259 20.14 19.31 2.00
N LYS A 260 21.16 18.76 1.33
CA LYS A 260 21.17 18.44 -0.09
C LYS A 260 20.92 16.96 -0.34
N PHE A 261 19.97 16.68 -1.21
CA PHE A 261 19.55 15.33 -1.55
C PHE A 261 19.20 15.25 -3.03
N VAL A 262 19.10 14.04 -3.56
CA VAL A 262 18.78 13.81 -4.98
C VAL A 262 17.38 14.28 -5.34
N THR A 263 16.43 14.27 -4.39
CA THR A 263 15.06 14.78 -4.60
C THR A 263 14.96 16.25 -4.22
N THR A 264 14.37 17.03 -5.13
CA THR A 264 13.98 18.43 -4.93
C THR A 264 12.61 18.52 -4.23
N GLU A 265 12.12 19.74 -4.02
CA GLU A 265 10.77 20.01 -3.48
C GLU A 265 9.75 20.33 -4.60
N PHE A 266 9.99 19.86 -5.84
CA PHE A 266 9.14 20.14 -7.00
C PHE A 266 7.70 19.65 -6.80
N GLU A 267 7.52 18.45 -6.24
CA GLU A 267 6.23 17.82 -5.99
C GLU A 267 6.34 16.85 -4.79
N PRO A 268 5.22 16.46 -4.12
CA PRO A 268 5.30 15.64 -2.93
C PRO A 268 5.71 14.20 -3.27
N THR A 269 6.83 13.74 -2.71
CA THR A 269 7.24 12.34 -2.75
C THR A 269 7.65 11.83 -1.39
N PHE A 270 7.32 10.58 -1.10
CA PHE A 270 7.75 9.86 0.08
C PHE A 270 7.61 8.35 -0.10
N ASP A 271 8.42 7.61 0.64
CA ASP A 271 8.20 6.19 0.91
C ASP A 271 7.61 6.07 2.33
N ALA A 272 6.62 5.20 2.52
CA ALA A 272 5.95 4.99 3.80
C ALA A 272 6.92 4.52 4.91
N ALA A 273 8.01 3.85 4.54
CA ALA A 273 9.03 3.37 5.47
C ALA A 273 9.93 4.48 6.06
N ASP A 274 9.81 5.74 5.60
CA ASP A 274 10.41 6.89 6.30
C ASP A 274 9.58 7.36 7.50
N PHE A 275 8.40 6.79 7.71
CA PHE A 275 7.51 7.08 8.84
C PHE A 275 7.47 5.89 9.80
N ILE A 276 7.49 6.16 11.10
CA ILE A 276 7.30 5.15 12.14
C ILE A 276 6.28 5.64 13.18
N ARG A 277 5.35 4.77 13.59
CA ARG A 277 4.16 5.16 14.34
C ARG A 277 4.29 4.86 15.83
N CYS A 278 3.83 5.80 16.64
CA CYS A 278 3.81 5.74 18.09
C CYS A 278 2.48 6.28 18.61
N GLY A 279 1.37 5.64 18.21
CA GLY A 279 0.03 6.10 18.59
C GLY A 279 -0.30 7.43 17.94
N ARG A 280 -0.49 8.47 18.76
CA ARG A 280 -0.76 9.85 18.30
C ARG A 280 0.45 10.50 17.64
N ASP A 281 1.67 10.07 17.96
CA ASP A 281 2.88 10.65 17.41
C ASP A 281 3.44 9.77 16.29
N ILE A 282 3.71 10.38 15.14
CA ILE A 282 4.37 9.72 14.00
C ILE A 282 5.66 10.47 13.73
N PHE A 283 6.75 9.71 13.63
CA PHE A 283 8.07 10.26 13.38
C PHE A 283 8.46 9.99 11.94
N ALA A 284 8.91 11.03 11.24
CA ALA A 284 9.39 10.97 9.87
C ALA A 284 10.84 11.41 9.77
N GLN A 285 11.55 11.02 8.73
CA GLN A 285 12.79 11.68 8.32
C GLN A 285 12.68 12.24 6.91
N ARG A 286 13.33 13.39 6.68
CA ARG A 286 13.64 13.83 5.31
C ARG A 286 14.80 12.95 4.82
N SER A 287 14.56 12.17 3.77
CA SER A 287 15.49 11.20 3.20
C SER A 287 15.71 11.49 1.70
N GLN A 288 16.48 10.68 0.98
CA GLN A 288 16.62 10.83 -0.47
C GLN A 288 15.31 10.60 -1.24
N VAL A 289 14.31 9.91 -0.65
CA VAL A 289 13.03 9.60 -1.30
C VAL A 289 11.84 10.34 -0.67
N THR A 290 12.00 10.85 0.55
CA THR A 290 10.98 11.60 1.28
C THR A 290 11.38 13.05 1.44
N ASN A 291 10.71 13.94 0.71
CA ASN A 291 10.98 15.38 0.73
C ASN A 291 10.06 16.12 1.72
N TYR A 292 10.34 17.39 2.01
CA TYR A 292 9.53 18.15 2.96
C TYR A 292 8.10 18.35 2.48
N PHE A 293 7.89 18.48 1.16
CA PHE A 293 6.56 18.55 0.57
C PHE A 293 5.74 17.27 0.85
N GLY A 294 6.32 16.09 0.69
CA GLY A 294 5.69 14.81 1.02
C GLY A 294 5.36 14.68 2.51
N ILE A 295 6.28 15.09 3.39
CA ILE A 295 6.05 15.11 4.85
C ILE A 295 4.89 16.06 5.21
N GLU A 296 4.86 17.25 4.61
CA GLU A 296 3.81 18.24 4.87
C GLU A 296 2.45 17.78 4.32
N TRP A 297 2.42 17.10 3.17
CA TRP A 297 1.21 16.44 2.68
C TRP A 297 0.69 15.43 3.70
N MET A 298 1.58 14.58 4.24
CA MET A 298 1.19 13.60 5.25
C MET A 298 0.66 14.28 6.52
N ARG A 299 1.34 15.32 7.02
CA ARG A 299 0.88 16.09 8.19
C ARG A 299 -0.54 16.62 8.00
N ARG A 300 -0.86 17.20 6.84
CA ARG A 300 -2.21 17.73 6.55
C ARG A 300 -3.24 16.62 6.40
N GLN A 301 -2.85 15.51 5.77
CA GLN A 301 -3.74 14.38 5.53
C GLN A 301 -4.16 13.66 6.83
N LEU A 302 -3.26 13.60 7.82
CA LEU A 302 -3.56 13.02 9.13
C LEU A 302 -4.46 13.91 10.01
N GLY A 303 -4.49 15.22 9.74
CA GLY A 303 -5.28 16.18 10.50
C GLY A 303 -4.82 16.32 11.95
N SER A 304 -5.73 16.73 12.83
CA SER A 304 -5.43 17.04 14.24
C SER A 304 -5.38 15.82 15.17
N ASP A 305 -5.72 14.62 14.67
CA ASP A 305 -5.72 13.41 15.50
C ASP A 305 -4.31 12.87 15.77
N TYR A 306 -3.36 13.22 14.89
CA TYR A 306 -1.96 12.78 14.95
C TYR A 306 -1.00 13.95 14.85
N ASN A 307 0.15 13.82 15.52
CA ASN A 307 1.26 14.75 15.46
C ASN A 307 2.38 14.15 14.59
N LEU A 308 2.84 14.91 13.60
CA LEU A 308 3.95 14.49 12.74
C LEU A 308 5.22 15.26 13.07
N HIS A 309 6.19 14.53 13.62
CA HIS A 309 7.51 15.03 14.04
C HIS A 309 8.58 14.65 13.01
N ILE A 310 9.46 15.59 12.69
CA ILE A 310 10.61 15.32 11.81
C ILE A 310 11.84 15.06 12.69
N LEU A 311 12.45 13.90 12.51
CA LEU A 311 13.71 13.52 13.14
C LEU A 311 14.87 13.69 12.16
N THR A 312 16.04 14.04 12.68
CA THR A 312 17.30 14.07 11.94
C THR A 312 18.30 13.12 12.57
N PHE A 313 19.18 12.56 11.75
CA PHE A 313 20.19 11.59 12.19
C PHE A 313 21.54 11.99 11.60
N LYS A 314 22.63 11.73 12.34
CA LYS A 314 23.97 11.74 11.74
C LYS A 314 24.08 10.54 10.79
N ASP A 315 24.79 10.71 9.67
CA ASP A 315 25.04 9.65 8.69
C ASP A 315 23.78 8.84 8.32
N PRO A 316 22.67 9.52 7.96
CA PRO A 316 21.36 8.88 7.84
C PRO A 316 21.39 7.77 6.77
N ASN A 317 20.56 6.74 6.97
CA ASN A 317 20.23 5.84 5.86
C ASN A 317 19.71 6.69 4.70
N PRO A 318 20.11 6.44 3.44
CA PRO A 318 19.62 7.23 2.32
C PRO A 318 18.09 7.20 2.18
N MET A 319 17.45 6.12 2.63
CA MET A 319 16.00 6.00 2.73
C MET A 319 15.65 5.16 3.95
N HIS A 320 14.44 5.36 4.47
CA HIS A 320 13.76 4.55 5.47
C HIS A 320 14.35 4.67 6.88
N ILE A 321 13.45 4.83 7.86
CA ILE A 321 13.79 5.13 9.24
C ILE A 321 13.93 3.88 10.11
N ASP A 322 13.30 2.77 9.72
CA ASP A 322 13.09 1.56 10.52
C ASP A 322 14.34 0.68 10.74
N ALA A 323 15.46 0.94 10.05
CA ALA A 323 16.79 0.39 10.36
C ALA A 323 17.72 1.43 11.04
N THR A 324 17.13 2.53 11.52
CA THR A 324 17.82 3.64 12.20
C THR A 324 17.18 3.93 13.56
N PHE A 325 15.86 4.01 13.60
CA PHE A 325 15.06 4.31 14.78
C PHE A 325 13.79 3.45 14.74
N ASN A 326 13.78 2.36 15.50
CA ASN A 326 12.71 1.36 15.48
C ASN A 326 12.02 1.27 16.86
N THR A 327 10.76 1.71 16.94
CA THR A 327 9.98 1.71 18.19
C THR A 327 9.40 0.32 18.45
N ILE A 328 9.74 -0.29 19.57
CA ILE A 328 9.49 -1.73 19.81
C ILE A 328 8.51 -2.02 20.95
N ALA A 329 8.25 -1.04 21.82
CA ALA A 329 7.26 -1.14 22.90
C ALA A 329 6.91 0.27 23.38
N PRO A 330 5.85 0.46 24.20
CA PRO A 330 5.55 1.76 24.79
C PRO A 330 6.76 2.34 25.53
N GLY A 331 7.26 3.47 25.05
CA GLY A 331 8.44 4.12 25.63
C GLY A 331 9.76 3.40 25.41
N ILE A 332 9.89 2.48 24.45
CA ILE A 332 11.16 1.80 24.14
C ILE A 332 11.47 1.91 22.65
N VAL A 333 12.68 2.37 22.34
CA VAL A 333 13.17 2.50 20.97
C VAL A 333 14.56 1.90 20.79
N LEU A 334 14.76 1.20 19.68
CA LEU A 334 16.07 0.84 19.18
C LEU A 334 16.64 2.02 18.37
N ALA A 335 17.72 2.62 18.86
CA ALA A 335 18.42 3.70 18.18
C ALA A 335 19.78 3.20 17.66
N ASN A 336 19.95 3.21 16.35
CA ASN A 336 21.17 2.76 15.69
C ASN A 336 22.39 3.56 16.19
N PRO A 337 23.43 2.89 16.74
CA PRO A 337 24.57 3.58 17.32
C PRO A 337 25.43 4.33 16.28
N ASP A 338 25.39 3.92 15.02
CA ASP A 338 26.12 4.59 13.93
C ASP A 338 25.36 5.82 13.40
N ARG A 339 24.08 5.96 13.75
CA ARG A 339 23.17 7.00 13.22
C ARG A 339 22.45 7.73 14.36
N PRO A 340 23.18 8.43 15.25
CA PRO A 340 22.57 9.09 16.40
C PRO A 340 21.51 10.13 15.99
N CYS A 341 20.37 10.10 16.68
CA CYS A 341 19.26 11.03 16.49
C CYS A 341 19.56 12.41 17.09
N GLY A 342 19.36 13.47 16.30
CA GLY A 342 19.55 14.86 16.73
C GLY A 342 18.56 15.31 17.81
N GLN A 343 17.37 14.68 17.86
CA GLN A 343 16.31 15.00 18.82
C GLN A 343 16.23 13.96 19.95
N ILE A 344 17.30 13.20 20.24
CA ILE A 344 17.25 12.11 21.22
C ILE A 344 16.80 12.54 22.63
N GLU A 345 17.07 13.79 23.01
CA GLU A 345 16.67 14.35 24.31
C GLU A 345 15.15 14.50 24.46
N LEU A 346 14.39 14.60 23.36
CA LEU A 346 12.93 14.57 23.38
C LEU A 346 12.42 13.27 24.03
N PHE A 347 12.95 12.14 23.56
CA PHE A 347 12.58 10.81 24.04
C PHE A 347 13.03 10.57 25.48
N LYS A 348 14.26 10.98 25.83
CA LYS A 348 14.77 10.85 27.20
C LYS A 348 13.92 11.65 28.19
N LYS A 349 13.51 12.87 27.83
CA LYS A 349 12.63 13.71 28.67
C LYS A 349 11.23 13.12 28.81
N ALA A 350 10.73 12.42 27.79
CA ALA A 350 9.49 11.65 27.86
C ALA A 350 9.63 10.33 28.65
N GLY A 351 10.81 10.03 29.22
CA GLY A 351 11.06 8.83 30.02
C GLY A 351 11.28 7.56 29.19
N TRP A 352 11.55 7.68 27.90
CA TRP A 352 11.76 6.51 27.05
C TRP A 352 13.10 5.84 27.31
N LYS A 353 13.10 4.51 27.22
CA LYS A 353 14.30 3.68 27.18
C LYS A 353 14.86 3.66 25.75
N VAL A 354 15.96 4.38 25.55
CA VAL A 354 16.75 4.32 24.32
C VAL A 354 17.72 3.15 24.41
N VAL A 355 17.55 2.16 23.53
CA VAL A 355 18.38 0.96 23.48
C VAL A 355 19.26 1.02 22.23
N HIS A 356 20.56 0.79 22.40
CA HIS A 356 21.49 0.70 21.28
C HIS A 356 21.74 -0.77 20.95
N PRO A 357 21.31 -1.26 19.76
CA PRO A 357 21.54 -2.64 19.37
C PRO A 357 23.04 -2.93 19.16
N PRO A 358 23.47 -4.19 19.40
CA PRO A 358 24.83 -4.61 19.11
C PRO A 358 25.11 -4.59 17.60
N LYS A 359 26.40 -4.59 17.23
CA LYS A 359 26.80 -4.62 15.83
C LYS A 359 26.27 -5.88 15.12
N PRO A 360 25.79 -5.76 13.86
CA PRO A 360 25.35 -6.90 13.07
C PRO A 360 26.48 -7.90 12.83
N VAL A 361 26.15 -9.19 12.76
CA VAL A 361 27.13 -10.27 12.50
C VAL A 361 27.11 -10.78 11.06
N ILE A 362 26.24 -10.24 10.21
CA ILE A 362 26.26 -10.53 8.77
C ILE A 362 27.62 -10.27 8.12
N SER A 363 28.10 -11.26 7.36
CA SER A 363 29.38 -11.21 6.64
C SER A 363 29.44 -10.03 5.68
N ASP A 364 30.59 -9.38 5.56
CA ASP A 364 30.85 -8.36 4.54
C ASP A 364 30.78 -8.91 3.11
N SER A 365 31.00 -10.21 2.94
CA SER A 365 30.89 -10.90 1.65
C SER A 365 29.45 -11.23 1.24
N HIS A 366 28.48 -11.15 2.17
CA HIS A 366 27.08 -11.39 1.83
C HIS A 366 26.54 -10.20 1.02
N PRO A 367 25.94 -10.41 -0.17
CA PRO A 367 25.46 -9.32 -0.98
C PRO A 367 24.23 -8.68 -0.34
N LEU A 368 24.30 -7.37 -0.14
CA LEU A 368 23.15 -6.52 0.17
C LEU A 368 23.10 -5.47 -0.93
N TRP A 369 22.24 -5.66 -1.95
CA TRP A 369 22.16 -4.75 -3.09
C TRP A 369 21.61 -3.38 -2.68
N LEU A 370 20.64 -3.42 -1.77
CA LEU A 370 20.03 -2.27 -1.11
C LEU A 370 20.18 -2.42 0.41
N SER A 371 19.98 -1.31 1.13
CA SER A 371 20.13 -1.22 2.60
C SER A 371 21.55 -1.52 3.11
N SER A 372 21.71 -1.65 4.44
CA SER A 372 22.97 -1.86 5.13
C SER A 372 22.90 -3.08 6.05
N LYS A 373 24.03 -3.44 6.69
CA LYS A 373 24.07 -4.54 7.67
C LYS A 373 23.11 -4.33 8.85
N TRP A 374 22.68 -3.10 9.12
CA TRP A 374 21.75 -2.77 10.19
C TRP A 374 20.32 -3.30 9.97
N LEU A 375 20.07 -4.09 8.93
CA LEU A 375 18.86 -4.92 8.86
C LEU A 375 18.68 -5.85 10.07
N SER A 376 19.73 -6.11 10.86
CA SER A 376 19.61 -6.83 12.14
C SER A 376 18.61 -6.19 13.13
N MET A 377 18.47 -4.85 13.13
CA MET A 377 17.50 -4.13 13.97
C MET A 377 16.18 -3.80 13.26
N ASN A 378 16.03 -4.21 11.99
CA ASN A 378 14.78 -4.07 11.22
C ASN A 378 13.79 -5.19 11.59
N VAL A 379 13.44 -5.25 12.87
CA VAL A 379 12.65 -6.32 13.48
C VAL A 379 11.15 -6.06 13.37
N LEU A 380 10.35 -7.12 13.50
CA LEU A 380 8.89 -7.02 13.59
C LEU A 380 8.43 -7.46 14.99
N MET A 381 7.77 -6.56 15.72
CA MET A 381 7.12 -6.93 16.98
C MET A 381 5.78 -7.62 16.70
N LEU A 382 5.56 -8.79 17.30
CA LEU A 382 4.25 -9.45 17.32
C LEU A 382 3.40 -9.00 18.52
N SER A 383 4.05 -8.60 19.61
CA SER A 383 3.46 -7.99 20.79
C SER A 383 4.57 -7.19 21.52
N PRO A 384 4.26 -6.44 22.60
CA PRO A 384 5.30 -5.77 23.38
C PRO A 384 6.35 -6.71 24.00
N THR A 385 6.06 -8.00 24.04
CA THR A 385 6.92 -9.03 24.67
C THR A 385 7.44 -10.07 23.68
N ARG A 386 7.15 -9.95 22.38
CA ARG A 386 7.53 -10.96 21.37
C ARG A 386 7.99 -10.30 20.08
N VAL A 387 9.19 -10.65 19.63
CA VAL A 387 9.85 -10.05 18.47
C VAL A 387 10.33 -11.11 17.48
N VAL A 388 10.10 -10.87 16.19
CA VAL A 388 10.71 -11.65 15.11
C VAL A 388 12.08 -11.07 14.77
N VAL A 389 13.11 -11.91 14.82
CA VAL A 389 14.52 -11.54 14.68
C VAL A 389 15.26 -12.52 13.79
N GLU A 390 16.34 -12.05 13.17
CA GLU A 390 17.12 -12.85 12.23
C GLU A 390 17.86 -13.94 13.01
N LYS A 391 17.74 -15.18 12.54
CA LYS A 391 18.19 -16.39 13.25
C LYS A 391 19.67 -16.35 13.60
N ASP A 392 20.52 -15.82 12.72
CA ASP A 392 21.96 -15.82 12.92
C ASP A 392 22.46 -14.57 13.67
N GLU A 393 21.62 -13.54 13.86
CA GLU A 393 21.94 -12.33 14.65
C GLU A 393 21.84 -12.59 16.17
N ILE A 394 22.66 -13.52 16.69
CA ILE A 394 22.67 -13.91 18.10
C ILE A 394 22.87 -12.74 19.08
N PRO A 395 23.74 -11.75 18.82
CA PRO A 395 23.92 -10.64 19.75
C PRO A 395 22.65 -9.83 19.99
N ILE A 396 21.89 -9.50 18.94
CA ILE A 396 20.64 -8.73 19.12
C ILE A 396 19.55 -9.57 19.79
N GLN A 397 19.53 -10.89 19.55
CA GLN A 397 18.65 -11.81 20.28
C GLN A 397 18.92 -11.75 21.80
N LYS A 398 20.20 -11.78 22.22
CA LYS A 398 20.57 -11.67 23.64
C LYS A 398 20.17 -10.32 24.24
N MET A 399 20.23 -9.25 23.46
CA MET A 399 19.73 -7.94 23.87
C MET A 399 18.22 -7.99 24.15
N PHE A 400 17.41 -8.53 23.23
CA PHE A 400 15.95 -8.66 23.45
C PHE A 400 15.61 -9.56 24.64
N GLU A 401 16.29 -10.71 24.78
CA GLU A 401 16.13 -11.60 25.93
C GLU A 401 16.41 -10.86 27.25
N SER A 402 17.42 -9.99 27.30
CA SER A 402 17.74 -9.16 28.47
C SER A 402 16.69 -8.08 28.78
N LEU A 403 15.87 -7.72 27.79
CA LEU A 403 14.73 -6.80 27.95
C LEU A 403 13.45 -7.55 28.36
N GLY A 404 13.50 -8.87 28.52
CA GLY A 404 12.31 -9.69 28.76
C GLY A 404 11.43 -9.89 27.52
N ILE A 405 12.00 -9.72 26.32
CA ILE A 405 11.30 -9.87 25.05
C ILE A 405 11.69 -11.22 24.43
N GLU A 406 10.71 -12.07 24.17
CA GLU A 406 10.87 -13.38 23.55
C GLU A 406 11.26 -13.24 22.06
N CYS A 407 12.30 -13.96 21.65
CA CYS A 407 12.80 -13.96 20.28
C CYS A 407 12.24 -15.12 19.46
N ILE A 408 11.47 -14.80 18.42
CA ILE A 408 11.02 -15.71 17.38
C ILE A 408 12.04 -15.65 16.24
N LYS A 409 12.81 -16.71 16.08
CA LYS A 409 14.01 -16.72 15.24
C LYS A 409 13.65 -17.23 13.84
N VAL A 410 13.83 -16.38 12.84
CA VAL A 410 13.54 -16.72 11.43
C VAL A 410 14.76 -16.36 10.57
N ASN A 411 15.12 -17.23 9.63
CA ASN A 411 16.19 -16.94 8.69
C ASN A 411 15.60 -16.28 7.43
N ILE A 412 16.05 -15.06 7.13
CA ILE A 412 15.71 -14.31 5.91
C ILE A 412 16.96 -13.76 5.22
N ARG A 413 18.10 -14.46 5.36
CA ARG A 413 19.42 -13.96 4.95
C ARG A 413 19.51 -13.64 3.46
N HIS A 414 18.94 -14.47 2.59
CA HIS A 414 18.91 -14.18 1.15
C HIS A 414 17.87 -13.10 0.82
N ALA A 415 16.73 -13.08 1.52
CA ALA A 415 15.72 -12.03 1.38
C ALA A 415 16.23 -10.64 1.81
N ASN A 416 17.11 -10.56 2.81
CA ASN A 416 17.80 -9.31 3.21
C ASN A 416 18.53 -8.64 2.04
N SER A 417 19.03 -9.42 1.08
CA SER A 417 19.78 -8.93 -0.08
C SER A 417 18.96 -7.96 -0.95
N PHE A 418 17.64 -8.09 -0.91
CA PHE A 418 16.69 -7.24 -1.64
C PHE A 418 16.38 -5.91 -0.94
N GLY A 419 16.93 -5.68 0.26
CA GLY A 419 16.95 -4.37 0.92
C GLY A 419 16.18 -4.24 2.23
N GLY A 420 15.67 -5.32 2.81
CA GLY A 420 14.76 -5.22 3.96
C GLY A 420 14.87 -6.38 4.93
N GLY A 421 14.62 -6.10 6.21
CA GLY A 421 14.40 -7.08 7.27
C GLY A 421 12.89 -7.26 7.53
N PHE A 422 12.51 -7.86 8.66
CA PHE A 422 11.12 -8.22 8.92
C PHE A 422 10.15 -7.04 8.88
N HIS A 423 10.57 -5.85 9.32
CA HIS A 423 9.72 -4.66 9.27
C HIS A 423 9.48 -4.20 7.83
N CYS A 424 10.52 -4.13 6.98
CA CYS A 424 10.36 -3.77 5.58
C CYS A 424 9.53 -4.79 4.79
N TRP A 425 9.75 -6.09 5.05
CA TRP A 425 9.03 -7.20 4.42
C TRP A 425 7.55 -7.27 4.77
N THR A 426 7.07 -6.43 5.70
CA THR A 426 5.69 -6.46 6.20
C THR A 426 5.00 -5.11 6.27
N THR A 427 3.68 -5.11 6.14
CA THR A 427 2.82 -4.01 6.61
C THR A 427 1.80 -4.60 7.57
N ASP A 428 1.79 -4.16 8.82
CA ASP A 428 0.82 -4.58 9.82
C ASP A 428 -0.52 -3.88 9.59
N VAL A 429 -1.52 -4.65 9.19
CA VAL A 429 -2.86 -4.15 8.84
C VAL A 429 -3.73 -4.01 10.08
N ARG A 430 -3.57 -4.95 11.02
CA ARG A 430 -4.37 -4.97 12.25
C ARG A 430 -3.52 -5.36 13.45
N ARG A 431 -3.52 -4.49 14.45
CA ARG A 431 -3.04 -4.76 15.80
C ARG A 431 -4.18 -4.52 16.79
N GLU A 432 -4.24 -5.34 17.83
CA GLU A 432 -5.25 -5.21 18.89
C GLU A 432 -4.82 -4.14 19.89
N GLY A 433 -5.36 -2.94 19.74
CA GLY A 433 -5.02 -1.80 20.57
C GLY A 433 -5.89 -0.58 20.28
N THR A 434 -5.61 0.53 20.98
CA THR A 434 -6.34 1.80 20.84
C THR A 434 -5.37 2.94 20.61
N LEU A 435 -5.86 4.06 20.07
CA LEU A 435 -5.04 5.26 19.89
C LEU A 435 -4.68 5.85 21.26
N GLN A 436 -3.38 5.91 21.55
CA GLN A 436 -2.82 6.46 22.79
C GLN A 436 -1.68 7.46 22.48
N SER A 437 -1.31 8.26 23.47
CA SER A 437 -0.10 9.11 23.44
C SER A 437 0.99 8.43 24.24
N TYR A 438 2.23 8.46 23.75
CA TYR A 438 3.39 7.90 24.45
C TYR A 438 4.55 8.89 24.58
N LEU A 439 4.42 10.09 23.98
CA LEU A 439 5.37 11.19 24.11
C LEU A 439 4.93 12.21 25.17
#